data_AF-A0A4R1RNR6-F1
#
_entry.id   AF-A0A4R1RNR6-F1
#
_cell.length_a   1.000
_cell.length_b   1.000
_cell.length_c   1.000
_cell.angle_alpha   90.00
_cell.angle_beta   90.00
_cell.angle_gamma   90.00
#
_symmetry.space_group_name_H-M   'P 1'
#
loop_
_entity.id
_entity.type
_entity.pdbx_description
1 polymer ?
#
loop_
_entity_poly.entity_id
_entity_poly.type
_entity_poly.pdbx_seq_one_letter_code
_entity_poly.pdbx_strand_id
1 'polypeptide(L)'
;MHLFEAKDCAITAIDLVDRLDQQMNKTTVYRILDRLENSGVVHSFIGRDGLKWYAKCKGCSSGHHIDAHPHFQCKVCGKVDCLDLKISIPEVKNYKIDSVEIFLTGKCSDCTE
;
A
#
# COMPACT_ATOMS: atom_id res chain seq x y z
N MET A 1 -11.36 -12.22 -5.49
CA MET A 1 -10.45 -11.30 -4.76
C MET A 1 -9.40 -10.80 -5.75
N HIS A 2 -9.84 -10.10 -6.80
CA HIS A 2 -9.00 -9.73 -7.95
C HIS A 2 -8.54 -8.25 -7.90
N LEU A 3 -9.01 -7.48 -6.92
CA LEU A 3 -8.78 -6.02 -6.84
C LEU A 3 -7.30 -5.63 -6.68
N PHE A 4 -6.49 -6.51 -6.11
CA PHE A 4 -5.04 -6.30 -5.94
C PHE A 4 -4.22 -7.26 -6.82
N GLU A 5 -4.80 -7.84 -7.87
CA GLU A 5 -4.06 -8.76 -8.76
C GLU A 5 -3.13 -8.05 -9.74
N ALA A 6 -3.46 -6.80 -10.09
CA ALA A 6 -2.49 -5.91 -10.72
C ALA A 6 -1.39 -5.63 -9.68
N LYS A 7 -0.22 -6.24 -9.89
CA LYS A 7 0.88 -6.35 -8.92
C LYS A 7 1.47 -5.00 -8.48
N ASP A 8 1.12 -3.91 -9.14
CA ASP A 8 1.91 -2.67 -9.13
C ASP A 8 1.09 -1.42 -8.77
N CYS A 9 -0.13 -1.55 -8.25
CA CYS A 9 -0.97 -0.41 -7.88
C CYS A 9 -1.56 -0.53 -6.46
N ALA A 10 -1.56 0.60 -5.75
CA ALA A 10 -2.25 0.74 -4.48
C ALA A 10 -3.66 1.33 -4.69
N ILE A 11 -4.58 1.06 -3.78
CA ILE A 11 -5.97 1.55 -3.82
C ILE A 11 -6.33 2.15 -2.45
N THR A 12 -7.02 3.28 -2.43
CA THR A 12 -7.47 3.88 -1.17
C THR A 12 -8.56 3.06 -0.50
N ALA A 13 -8.65 3.15 0.83
CA ALA A 13 -9.76 2.56 1.58
C ALA A 13 -11.13 3.09 1.12
N ILE A 14 -11.19 4.37 0.74
CA ILE A 14 -12.41 5.02 0.25
C ILE A 14 -12.82 4.41 -1.08
N ASP A 15 -11.89 4.32 -2.05
CA ASP A 15 -12.17 3.70 -3.34
C ASP A 15 -12.61 2.24 -3.21
N LEU A 16 -12.04 1.50 -2.25
CA LEU A 16 -12.43 0.11 -1.99
C LEU A 16 -13.85 0.03 -1.42
N VAL A 17 -14.24 0.94 -0.54
CA VAL A 17 -15.61 1.04 -0.02
C VAL A 17 -16.58 1.36 -1.15
N ASP A 18 -16.24 2.33 -2.00
CA ASP A 18 -17.10 2.75 -3.11
C ASP A 18 -17.25 1.65 -4.17
N ARG A 19 -16.18 0.91 -4.50
CA ARG A 19 -16.22 -0.20 -5.47
C ARG A 19 -16.99 -1.42 -4.96
N LEU A 20 -17.16 -1.57 -3.65
CA LEU A 20 -17.78 -2.74 -3.00
C LEU A 20 -19.14 -2.44 -2.38
N ASP A 21 -19.66 -1.22 -2.55
CA ASP A 21 -20.88 -0.72 -1.91
C ASP A 21 -22.13 -1.58 -2.21
N GLN A 22 -22.23 -2.12 -3.41
CA GLN A 22 -23.31 -3.02 -3.84
C GLN A 22 -23.19 -4.44 -3.27
N GLN A 23 -22.02 -4.83 -2.77
CA GLN A 23 -21.74 -6.18 -2.28
C GLN A 23 -21.73 -6.25 -0.76
N MET A 24 -21.30 -5.18 -0.09
CA MET A 24 -21.16 -5.16 1.37
C MET A 24 -21.12 -3.73 1.92
N ASN A 25 -21.50 -3.58 3.18
CA ASN A 25 -21.39 -2.31 3.87
C ASN A 25 -19.93 -1.93 4.19
N LYS A 26 -19.69 -0.64 4.42
CA LYS A 26 -18.37 -0.08 4.75
C LYS A 26 -17.67 -0.82 5.90
N THR A 27 -18.38 -1.17 6.97
CA THR A 27 -17.81 -1.83 8.15
C THR A 27 -17.26 -3.21 7.80
N THR A 28 -17.94 -3.95 6.93
CA THR A 28 -17.48 -5.23 6.41
C THR A 28 -16.22 -5.07 5.56
N VAL A 29 -16.15 -4.05 4.70
CA VAL A 29 -14.93 -3.74 3.91
C VAL A 29 -13.74 -3.54 4.83
N TYR A 30 -13.86 -2.64 5.83
CA TYR A 30 -12.77 -2.38 6.77
C TYR A 30 -12.35 -3.63 7.56
N ARG A 31 -13.31 -4.46 8.01
CA ARG A 31 -13.00 -5.70 8.72
C ARG A 31 -12.28 -6.72 7.83
N ILE A 32 -12.61 -6.77 6.54
CA ILE A 32 -11.90 -7.62 5.58
C ILE A 32 -10.49 -7.10 5.36
N LEU A 33 -10.32 -5.79 5.17
CA LEU A 33 -8.99 -5.18 5.00
C LEU A 33 -8.09 -5.44 6.20
N ASP A 34 -8.61 -5.29 7.42
CA ASP A 34 -7.88 -5.62 8.65
C ASP A 34 -7.47 -7.10 8.70
N ARG A 35 -8.35 -8.03 8.31
CA ARG A 35 -7.99 -9.46 8.21
C ARG A 35 -6.93 -9.74 7.15
N LEU A 36 -7.00 -9.08 6.00
CA LEU A 36 -6.01 -9.23 4.92
C LEU A 36 -4.65 -8.68 5.34
N GLU A 37 -4.64 -7.57 6.07
CA GLU A 37 -3.43 -6.95 6.63
C GLU A 37 -2.81 -7.89 7.67
N ASN A 38 -3.59 -8.35 8.66
CA ASN A 38 -3.12 -9.29 9.68
C ASN A 38 -2.62 -10.64 9.13
N SER A 39 -3.12 -11.06 7.97
CA SER A 39 -2.67 -12.29 7.28
C SER A 39 -1.49 -12.08 6.33
N GLY A 40 -0.97 -10.86 6.21
CA GLY A 40 0.16 -10.56 5.31
C GLY A 40 -0.19 -10.52 3.83
N VAL A 41 -1.48 -10.50 3.47
CA VAL A 41 -1.92 -10.47 2.07
C VAL A 41 -1.78 -9.06 1.48
N VAL A 42 -2.07 -8.05 2.28
CA VAL A 42 -1.90 -6.64 1.96
C VAL A 42 -1.13 -5.95 3.08
N HIS A 43 -0.56 -4.79 2.78
CA HIS A 43 -0.13 -3.82 3.78
C HIS A 43 -0.82 -2.48 3.50
N SER A 44 -0.78 -1.59 4.48
CA SER A 44 -1.30 -0.24 4.34
C SER A 44 -0.28 0.83 4.68
N PHE A 45 -0.49 2.01 4.13
CA PHE A 45 0.32 3.20 4.36
C PHE A 45 -0.53 4.46 4.21
N ILE A 46 -0.01 5.60 4.65
CA ILE A 46 -0.70 6.90 4.50
C ILE A 46 -0.09 7.64 3.31
N GLY A 47 -0.93 7.95 2.33
CA GLY A 47 -0.52 8.74 1.17
C GLY A 47 -0.29 10.21 1.54
N ARG A 48 0.28 10.97 0.61
CA ARG A 48 0.44 12.44 0.75
C ARG A 48 -0.90 13.16 0.91
N ASP A 49 -1.96 12.58 0.36
CA ASP A 49 -3.35 13.04 0.49
C ASP A 49 -3.95 12.80 1.88
N GLY A 50 -3.23 12.12 2.78
CA GLY A 50 -3.73 11.74 4.11
C GLY A 50 -4.68 10.55 4.09
N LEU A 51 -4.88 9.92 2.93
CA LEU A 51 -5.74 8.75 2.80
C LEU A 51 -4.96 7.48 3.16
N LYS A 52 -5.68 6.49 3.68
CA LYS A 52 -5.13 5.15 3.91
C LYS A 52 -5.18 4.37 2.60
N TRP A 53 -4.01 3.97 2.11
CA TRP A 53 -3.83 3.17 0.90
C TRP A 53 -3.56 1.72 1.27
N TYR A 54 -3.98 0.80 0.42
CA TYR A 54 -3.72 -0.63 0.53
C TYR A 54 -3.02 -1.12 -0.73
N ALA A 55 -2.00 -1.95 -0.56
CA ALA A 55 -1.26 -2.59 -1.65
C ALA A 55 -1.02 -4.06 -1.33
N LYS A 56 -0.82 -4.88 -2.37
CA LYS A 56 -0.49 -6.29 -2.19
C LYS A 56 0.90 -6.42 -1.61
N CYS A 57 1.05 -7.20 -0.55
CA CYS A 57 2.39 -7.48 -0.03
C CYS A 57 3.10 -8.54 -0.87
N LYS A 58 4.40 -8.36 -1.10
CA LYS A 58 5.31 -9.33 -1.72
C LYS A 58 6.17 -10.01 -0.65
N GLY A 59 5.65 -11.08 -0.04
CA GLY A 59 6.41 -11.94 0.88
C GLY A 59 6.29 -11.58 2.37
N CYS A 60 5.27 -10.83 2.76
CA CYS A 60 4.90 -10.71 4.17
C CYS A 60 4.37 -12.04 4.71
N SER A 61 4.61 -12.26 6.01
CA SER A 61 3.90 -13.25 6.81
C SER A 61 3.20 -12.55 7.97
N SER A 62 2.25 -13.22 8.63
CA SER A 62 1.59 -12.68 9.82
C SER A 62 2.61 -12.13 10.84
N GLY A 63 2.53 -10.82 11.11
CA GLY A 63 3.41 -10.12 12.05
C GLY A 63 4.81 -9.77 11.53
N HIS A 64 5.10 -10.01 10.24
CA HIS A 64 6.37 -9.66 9.62
C HIS A 64 6.14 -9.01 8.25
N HIS A 65 6.11 -7.68 8.25
CA HIS A 65 5.86 -6.84 7.07
C HIS A 65 7.10 -6.05 6.68
N ILE A 66 8.20 -6.74 6.41
CA ILE A 66 9.40 -6.10 5.85
C ILE A 66 9.32 -6.17 4.33
N ASP A 67 8.31 -5.49 3.77
CA ASP A 67 8.19 -5.27 2.33
C ASP A 67 8.79 -3.91 1.99
N ALA A 68 10.11 -3.89 1.84
CA ALA A 68 10.90 -2.68 1.63
C ALA A 68 10.92 -2.24 0.15
N HIS A 69 9.75 -2.21 -0.51
CA HIS A 69 9.63 -1.64 -1.84
C HIS A 69 9.06 -0.21 -1.78
N PRO A 70 9.50 0.70 -2.67
CA PRO A 70 8.97 2.05 -2.70
C PRO A 70 7.55 2.14 -3.24
N HIS A 71 6.72 2.98 -2.62
CA HIS A 71 5.49 3.50 -3.23
C HIS A 71 5.77 4.88 -3.81
N PHE A 72 5.42 5.11 -5.07
CA PHE A 72 5.50 6.43 -5.71
C PHE A 72 4.12 7.04 -5.86
N GLN A 73 3.91 8.24 -5.30
CA GLN A 73 2.68 9.01 -5.53
C GLN A 73 2.93 10.23 -6.44
N CYS A 74 2.15 10.31 -7.52
CA CYS A 74 2.15 11.45 -8.41
C CYS A 74 1.48 12.67 -7.73
N LYS A 75 2.16 13.81 -7.74
CA LYS A 75 1.66 15.09 -7.19
C LYS A 75 0.60 15.75 -8.07
N VAL A 76 0.42 15.29 -9.31
CA VAL A 76 -0.51 15.88 -10.29
C VAL A 76 -1.79 15.06 -10.36
N CYS A 77 -1.71 13.77 -10.70
CA CYS A 77 -2.88 12.91 -10.83
C CYS A 77 -3.23 12.10 -9.57
N GLY A 78 -2.38 12.14 -8.53
CA GLY A 78 -2.61 11.41 -7.27
C GLY A 78 -2.36 9.89 -7.33
N LYS A 79 -2.13 9.32 -8.53
CA LYS A 79 -1.88 7.90 -8.73
C LYS A 79 -0.72 7.39 -7.88
N VAL A 80 -0.87 6.20 -7.32
CA VAL A 80 0.17 5.50 -6.56
C VAL A 80 0.60 4.22 -7.27
N ASP A 81 1.89 4.14 -7.60
CA ASP A 81 2.54 2.99 -8.20
C ASP A 81 3.47 2.30 -7.18
N CYS A 82 3.40 0.97 -7.10
CA CYS A 82 4.30 0.15 -6.29
C CYS A 82 5.53 -0.18 -7.13
N LEU A 83 6.68 0.38 -6.80
CA LEU A 83 7.91 0.18 -7.59
C LEU A 83 8.57 -1.14 -7.18
N ASP A 84 8.83 -2.02 -8.15
CA ASP A 84 9.52 -3.30 -7.92
C ASP A 84 11.04 -3.10 -7.77
N LEU A 85 11.44 -2.31 -6.78
CA LEU A 85 12.83 -1.96 -6.47
C LEU A 85 13.17 -2.44 -5.07
N LYS A 86 14.28 -3.17 -4.94
CA LYS A 86 14.83 -3.55 -3.64
C LYS A 86 15.71 -2.42 -3.11
N ILE A 87 15.38 -1.90 -1.94
CA ILE A 87 16.23 -0.95 -1.22
C ILE A 87 16.88 -1.66 -0.05
N SER A 88 18.21 -1.51 0.06
CA SER A 88 18.94 -1.98 1.22
C SER A 88 18.76 -0.99 2.36
N ILE A 89 18.22 -1.48 3.47
CA ILE A 89 18.02 -0.69 4.68
C ILE A 89 19.23 -0.96 5.58
N PRO A 90 19.95 0.07 6.04
CA PRO A 90 21.11 -0.12 6.89
C PRO A 90 20.68 -0.70 8.24
N GLU A 91 21.56 -1.50 8.84
CA GLU A 91 21.37 -1.98 10.20
C GLU A 91 21.46 -0.81 11.19
N VAL A 92 20.40 -0.60 11.97
CA VAL A 92 20.36 0.47 12.99
C VAL A 92 20.61 -0.16 14.36
N LYS A 93 21.84 -0.01 14.87
CA LYS A 93 22.25 -0.58 16.16
C LYS A 93 21.35 -0.07 17.29
N ASN A 94 20.95 -0.98 18.19
CA ASN A 94 20.11 -0.72 19.36
C ASN A 94 18.64 -0.37 19.06
N TYR A 95 18.15 -0.62 17.84
CA TYR A 95 16.74 -0.47 17.50
C TYR A 95 16.16 -1.78 17.01
N LYS A 96 14.92 -2.05 17.40
CA LYS A 96 14.08 -3.07 16.78
C LYS A 96 13.20 -2.37 15.75
N ILE A 97 13.38 -2.71 14.48
CA ILE A 97 12.57 -2.16 13.39
C ILE A 97 11.35 -3.06 13.21
N ASP A 98 10.17 -2.52 13.47
CA ASP A 98 8.91 -3.26 13.29
C ASP A 98 8.35 -3.11 11.86
N SER A 99 8.61 -1.98 11.19
CA SER A 99 8.20 -1.74 9.80
C SER A 99 9.10 -0.72 9.11
N VAL A 100 9.11 -0.74 7.78
CA VAL A 100 9.79 0.25 6.95
C VAL A 100 8.84 0.71 5.85
N GLU A 101 8.74 2.01 5.66
CA GLU A 101 7.93 2.62 4.62
C GLU A 101 8.81 3.54 3.77
N ILE A 102 8.81 3.30 2.45
CA ILE A 102 9.57 4.13 1.50
C ILE A 102 8.57 4.79 0.56
N PHE A 103 8.41 6.10 0.74
CA PHE A 103 7.41 6.87 0.01
C PHE A 103 8.08 7.94 -0.85
N LEU A 104 7.91 7.83 -2.18
CA LEU A 104 8.45 8.75 -3.16
C LEU A 104 7.31 9.64 -3.69
N THR A 105 7.58 10.93 -3.89
CA THR A 105 6.58 11.84 -4.47
C THR A 105 7.17 12.67 -5.59
N GLY A 106 6.47 12.75 -6.72
CA GLY A 106 6.97 13.42 -7.91
C GLY A 106 5.90 13.59 -8.98
N LYS A 107 6.32 13.73 -10.24
CA LYS A 107 5.43 13.65 -11.41
C LYS A 107 5.62 12.28 -12.07
N CYS A 108 4.54 11.58 -12.39
CA CYS A 108 4.62 10.33 -13.17
C CYS A 108 4.87 10.64 -14.65
N SER A 109 5.21 9.61 -15.44
CA SER A 109 5.38 9.74 -16.90
C SER A 109 4.22 10.45 -17.60
N ASP A 110 3.00 10.19 -17.14
CA ASP A 110 1.78 10.71 -17.76
C ASP A 110 1.51 12.18 -17.38
N CYS A 111 2.25 12.72 -16.42
CA CYS A 111 2.15 14.10 -15.93
C CYS A 111 3.45 14.89 -16.11
N THR A 112 4.45 14.27 -16.74
CA THR A 112 5.73 14.88 -17.08
C THR A 112 5.66 15.29 -18.54
N GLU A 113 4.92 16.36 -18.81
CA GLU A 113 5.19 17.20 -19.98
C GLU A 113 6.44 18.05 -19.71
#